data_AF-A0AA37LYL3-F1
#
_entry.id   AF-A0AA37LYL3-F1
#
_cell.length_a   1.000
_cell.length_b   1.000
_cell.length_c   1.000
_cell.angle_alpha   90.00
_cell.angle_beta   90.00
_cell.angle_gamma   90.00
#
_symmetry.space_group_name_H-M   'P 1'
#
loop_
_entity.id
_entity.type
_entity.pdbx_description
1 polymer ?
#
loop_
_entity_poly.entity_id
_entity_poly.type
_entity_poly.pdbx_seq_one_letter_code
_entity_poly.pdbx_strand_id
1 'polypeptide(L)'
;MDRDETAGFIRRTSRANRFLNLPWWKFVVASLAIWGFVDIINMTVRLAKNRPAQVTNKDHGDLSWYCRRDCGKTLEEAEAQGCVWDELEFRFTHPECTNPEVQQDFLKSGPGPDGLWLYAIDVDWTHGAESHGNINNGSMHIIDSKELVKLVKPGLTVWHSNLWHISHCLWYWKKVSLSRFDGTLMPMARAEEAEHSYHCTRMIINYLRKNHLTDQYKTSFSF
;
A
#
# COMPACT_ATOMS: atom_id res chain seq x y z
N MET A 1 -106.41 19.46 -2.70
CA MET A 1 -106.90 18.78 -1.49
C MET A 1 -106.08 17.53 -1.35
N ASP A 2 -105.21 17.30 -0.38
CA ASP A 2 -104.64 18.03 0.76
C ASP A 2 -103.36 17.23 1.12
N ARG A 3 -102.23 17.89 1.45
CA ARG A 3 -101.49 17.81 2.74
C ARG A 3 -101.73 16.51 3.55
N ASP A 4 -100.74 15.78 4.05
CA ASP A 4 -99.65 16.26 4.91
C ASP A 4 -98.49 15.25 5.11
N GLU A 5 -97.33 15.82 5.39
CA GLU A 5 -96.17 15.41 6.22
C GLU A 5 -95.94 13.95 6.67
N THR A 6 -94.71 13.45 6.53
CA THR A 6 -93.72 13.41 7.65
C THR A 6 -92.43 12.62 7.35
N ALA A 7 -91.35 13.12 7.98
CA ALA A 7 -90.18 12.40 8.51
C ALA A 7 -89.09 11.92 7.54
N GLY A 8 -88.01 12.71 7.51
CA GLY A 8 -86.73 12.34 6.94
C GLY A 8 -85.94 11.33 7.77
N PHE A 9 -85.07 10.60 7.08
CA PHE A 9 -83.92 9.95 7.68
C PHE A 9 -82.72 10.09 6.73
N ILE A 10 -81.98 11.19 6.90
CA ILE A 10 -80.68 11.38 6.23
C ILE A 10 -79.69 10.46 6.95
N ARG A 11 -79.35 9.34 6.30
CA ARG A 11 -78.27 8.46 6.76
C ARG A 11 -76.93 9.14 6.45
N ARG A 12 -76.41 9.91 7.42
CA ARG A 12 -75.05 10.46 7.41
C ARG A 12 -74.06 9.29 7.34
N THR A 13 -73.46 9.05 6.18
CA THR A 13 -72.25 8.24 6.09
C THR A 13 -71.10 9.07 6.64
N SER A 14 -70.56 8.60 7.77
CA SER A 14 -69.38 9.14 8.43
C SER A 14 -68.22 9.23 7.44
N ARG A 15 -67.82 10.46 7.10
CA ARG A 15 -66.66 10.81 6.30
C ARG A 15 -65.43 11.01 7.20
N ALA A 16 -65.27 10.18 8.24
CA ALA A 16 -64.32 10.41 9.33
C ALA A 16 -63.37 9.24 9.57
N ASN A 17 -62.87 8.57 8.52
CA ASN A 17 -61.80 7.56 8.69
C ASN A 17 -60.81 7.46 7.51
N ARG A 18 -60.58 8.56 6.78
CA ARG A 18 -59.66 8.56 5.63
C ARG A 18 -58.31 9.25 5.87
N PHE A 19 -57.94 9.52 7.12
CA PHE A 19 -56.67 10.19 7.47
C PHE A 19 -55.72 9.37 8.36
N LEU A 20 -55.99 8.09 8.62
CA LEU A 20 -55.20 7.25 9.52
C LEU A 20 -54.32 6.18 8.83
N ASN A 21 -53.99 6.38 7.55
CA ASN A 21 -53.04 5.52 6.82
C ASN A 21 -52.08 6.37 5.96
N LEU A 22 -51.39 7.33 6.59
CA LEU A 22 -50.20 7.93 5.96
C LEU A 22 -49.04 6.94 6.17
N PRO A 23 -48.48 6.37 5.08
CA PRO A 23 -47.45 5.34 5.17
C PRO A 23 -46.12 5.99 5.57
N TRP A 24 -45.95 6.25 6.87
CA TRP A 24 -44.74 6.81 7.48
C TRP A 24 -43.47 6.04 7.06
N TRP A 25 -43.61 4.73 6.80
CA TRP A 25 -42.53 3.90 6.26
C TRP A 25 -41.98 4.40 4.92
N LYS A 26 -42.79 5.02 4.06
CA LYS A 26 -42.32 5.60 2.79
C LYS A 26 -41.42 6.81 3.04
N PHE A 27 -41.72 7.62 4.05
CA PHE A 27 -40.86 8.74 4.44
C PHE A 27 -39.55 8.25 5.05
N VAL A 28 -39.59 7.19 5.88
CA VAL A 28 -38.38 6.56 6.44
C VAL A 28 -37.49 6.00 5.32
N VAL A 29 -38.06 5.27 4.36
CA VAL A 29 -37.33 4.73 3.20
C VAL A 29 -36.74 5.86 2.35
N ALA A 30 -37.50 6.93 2.09
CA ALA A 30 -37.00 8.08 1.35
C ALA A 30 -35.83 8.77 2.06
N SER A 31 -35.91 8.96 3.38
CA SER A 31 -34.82 9.56 4.17
C SER A 31 -33.56 8.70 4.15
N LEU A 32 -33.68 7.36 4.29
CA LEU A 32 -32.55 6.44 4.20
C LEU A 32 -31.92 6.44 2.80
N ALA A 33 -32.73 6.51 1.74
CA ALA A 33 -32.24 6.59 0.37
C ALA A 33 -31.47 7.89 0.10
N ILE A 34 -31.97 9.03 0.61
CA ILE A 34 -31.27 10.32 0.52
C ILE A 34 -29.94 10.26 1.27
N TRP A 35 -29.93 9.70 2.48
CA TRP A 35 -28.71 9.57 3.27
C TRP A 35 -27.67 8.68 2.57
N GLY A 36 -28.09 7.53 2.04
CA GLY A 36 -27.20 6.64 1.27
C GLY A 36 -26.67 7.30 -0.01
N PHE A 37 -27.50 8.08 -0.70
CA PHE A 37 -27.06 8.83 -1.89
C PHE A 37 -26.02 9.90 -1.54
N VAL A 38 -26.22 10.64 -0.45
CA VAL A 38 -25.24 11.62 0.05
C VAL A 38 -23.93 10.94 0.45
N ASP A 39 -24.00 9.78 1.10
CA ASP A 39 -22.81 9.03 1.49
C ASP A 39 -22.02 8.51 0.27
N ILE A 40 -22.71 7.99 -0.74
CA ILE A 40 -22.11 7.59 -2.03
C ILE A 40 -21.46 8.79 -2.74
N ILE A 41 -22.13 9.95 -2.77
CA ILE A 41 -21.55 11.19 -3.32
C ILE A 41 -20.29 11.59 -2.54
N ASN A 42 -20.34 11.58 -1.21
CA ASN A 42 -19.20 11.94 -0.39
C ASN A 42 -18.03 10.97 -0.60
N MET A 43 -18.30 9.67 -0.70
CA MET A 43 -17.28 8.66 -0.99
C MET A 43 -16.69 8.84 -2.38
N THR A 44 -17.51 9.07 -3.41
CA THR A 44 -17.03 9.32 -4.78
C THR A 44 -16.25 10.63 -4.89
N VAL A 45 -16.65 11.70 -4.20
CA VAL A 45 -15.90 12.95 -4.13
C VAL A 45 -14.58 12.77 -3.39
N ARG A 46 -14.54 12.02 -2.29
CA ARG A 46 -13.29 11.69 -1.60
C ARG A 46 -12.34 10.90 -2.49
N LEU A 47 -12.85 9.87 -3.17
CA LEU A 47 -12.08 9.09 -4.14
C LEU A 47 -11.62 9.93 -5.34
N ALA A 48 -12.44 10.86 -5.82
CA ALA A 48 -12.09 11.76 -6.92
C ALA A 48 -11.04 12.81 -6.53
N LYS A 49 -11.11 13.33 -5.30
CA LYS A 49 -10.09 14.24 -4.75
C LYS A 49 -8.77 13.52 -4.46
N ASN A 50 -8.85 12.26 -4.05
CA ASN A 50 -7.71 11.39 -3.82
C ASN A 50 -7.30 10.63 -5.09
N ARG A 51 -7.86 10.95 -6.27
CA ARG A 51 -7.32 10.40 -7.51
C ARG A 51 -5.91 10.96 -7.66
N PRO A 52 -4.90 10.11 -7.90
CA PRO A 52 -3.61 10.61 -8.32
C PRO A 52 -3.85 11.53 -9.52
N ALA A 53 -3.20 12.69 -9.50
CA ALA A 53 -3.25 13.62 -10.62
C ALA A 53 -2.98 12.83 -11.91
N GLN A 54 -3.81 13.03 -12.93
CA GLN A 54 -3.62 12.41 -14.24
C GLN A 54 -2.16 12.58 -14.64
N VAL A 55 -1.48 11.43 -14.71
CA VAL A 55 -0.06 11.29 -14.96
C VAL A 55 0.29 12.14 -16.17
N THR A 56 1.30 12.98 -16.00
CA THR A 56 1.92 13.77 -17.06
C THR A 56 2.15 12.92 -18.31
N ASN A 57 2.16 13.56 -19.48
CA ASN A 57 2.30 13.06 -20.86
C ASN A 57 3.51 12.12 -21.18
N LYS A 58 3.95 11.27 -20.27
CA LYS A 58 4.87 10.16 -20.48
C LYS A 58 4.11 8.87 -20.28
N ASP A 59 3.65 8.30 -21.38
CA ASP A 59 3.00 6.99 -21.39
C ASP A 59 4.03 5.91 -21.05
N HIS A 60 4.17 5.61 -19.76
CA HIS A 60 4.98 4.49 -19.26
C HIS A 60 4.18 3.18 -19.15
N GLY A 61 2.92 3.17 -19.62
CA GLY A 61 2.12 1.96 -19.83
C GLY A 61 1.67 1.16 -18.59
N ASP A 62 2.31 1.32 -17.43
CA ASP A 62 1.83 0.71 -16.18
C ASP A 62 2.15 1.54 -14.91
N LEU A 63 1.37 1.30 -13.86
CA LEU A 63 1.53 1.94 -12.54
C LEU A 63 2.79 1.45 -11.81
N SER A 64 3.44 0.39 -12.27
CA SER A 64 4.68 -0.12 -11.70
C SER A 64 5.86 0.83 -12.00
N TRP A 65 5.88 1.45 -13.19
CA TRP A 65 6.88 2.47 -13.51
C TRP A 65 6.75 3.67 -12.55
N TYR A 66 5.51 4.14 -12.35
CA TYR A 66 5.20 5.22 -11.40
C TYR A 66 5.75 4.89 -10.00
N CYS A 67 5.47 3.70 -9.49
CA CYS A 67 5.95 3.28 -8.19
C CYS A 67 7.46 2.99 -8.10
N ARG A 68 8.14 2.69 -9.22
CA ARG A 68 9.54 2.23 -9.21
C ARG A 68 10.56 3.28 -9.64
N ARG A 69 10.19 4.15 -10.58
CA ARG A 69 11.14 4.94 -11.36
C ARG A 69 10.91 6.44 -11.29
N ASP A 70 9.75 6.87 -10.81
CA ASP A 70 9.36 8.28 -10.86
C ASP A 70 10.03 9.13 -9.77
N CYS A 71 10.52 8.51 -8.70
CA CYS A 71 10.99 9.14 -7.45
C CYS A 71 12.49 9.49 -7.36
N GLY A 72 13.20 9.52 -8.49
CA GLY A 72 14.65 9.79 -8.49
C GLY A 72 15.48 8.71 -7.79
N LYS A 73 16.76 8.99 -7.56
CA LYS A 73 17.73 8.03 -6.99
C LYS A 73 18.46 8.53 -5.75
N THR A 74 18.17 9.76 -5.32
CA THR A 74 18.76 10.41 -4.14
C THR A 74 17.65 10.93 -3.25
N LEU A 75 17.96 11.17 -1.97
CA LEU A 75 16.97 11.70 -1.02
C LEU A 75 16.43 13.05 -1.48
N GLU A 76 17.30 13.95 -1.94
CA GLU A 76 16.91 15.29 -2.37
C GLU A 76 15.99 15.27 -3.60
N GLU A 77 16.25 14.40 -4.58
CA GLU A 77 15.38 14.22 -5.74
C GLU A 77 14.02 13.65 -5.34
N ALA A 78 14.03 12.64 -4.46
CA ALA A 78 12.82 11.97 -4.00
C ALA A 78 11.91 12.90 -3.20
N GLU A 79 12.47 13.67 -2.26
CA GLU A 79 11.72 14.65 -1.46
C GLU A 79 11.11 15.75 -2.35
N ALA A 80 11.85 16.21 -3.37
CA ALA A 80 11.34 17.19 -4.34
C ALA A 80 10.14 16.66 -5.15
N GLN A 81 9.99 15.35 -5.26
CA GLN A 81 8.91 14.66 -5.96
C GLN A 81 7.80 14.14 -5.02
N GLY A 82 7.90 14.41 -3.71
CA GLY A 82 6.92 13.96 -2.71
C GLY A 82 7.00 12.46 -2.40
N CYS A 83 8.10 11.82 -2.77
CA CYS A 83 8.33 10.41 -2.53
C CYS A 83 8.87 10.14 -1.12
N VAL A 84 8.70 8.90 -0.67
CA VAL A 84 9.14 8.41 0.63
C VAL A 84 10.12 7.25 0.46
N TRP A 85 10.99 7.06 1.44
CA TRP A 85 11.84 5.87 1.49
C TRP A 85 11.00 4.64 1.85
N ASP A 86 10.88 3.69 0.93
CA ASP A 86 10.31 2.38 1.20
C ASP A 86 11.44 1.38 1.44
N GLU A 87 11.74 1.15 2.72
CA GLU A 87 12.77 0.22 3.14
C GLU A 87 12.44 -1.23 2.76
N LEU A 88 11.15 -1.58 2.67
CA LEU A 88 10.75 -2.91 2.19
C LEU A 88 11.10 -3.06 0.71
N GLU A 89 10.85 -2.06 -0.13
CA GLU A 89 11.21 -2.08 -1.57
C GLU A 89 12.66 -1.70 -1.86
N PHE A 90 13.35 -1.24 -0.81
CA PHE A 90 14.70 -0.70 -0.80
C PHE A 90 14.91 0.41 -1.84
N ARG A 91 13.97 1.35 -1.92
CA ARG A 91 13.97 2.47 -2.89
C ARG A 91 13.10 3.64 -2.44
N PHE A 92 13.25 4.78 -3.09
CA PHE A 92 12.26 5.85 -3.01
C PHE A 92 11.03 5.52 -3.87
N THR A 93 9.84 5.72 -3.32
CA THR A 93 8.57 5.44 -3.99
C THR A 93 7.49 6.42 -3.56
N HIS A 94 6.41 6.50 -4.34
CA HIS A 94 5.26 7.34 -3.98
C HIS A 94 4.50 6.74 -2.80
N PRO A 95 3.91 7.56 -1.90
CA PRO A 95 3.22 7.07 -0.71
C PRO A 95 2.15 6.01 -0.98
N GLU A 96 1.38 6.14 -2.07
CA GLU A 96 0.36 5.19 -2.51
C GLU A 96 0.90 3.83 -2.99
N CYS A 97 2.20 3.73 -3.22
CA CYS A 97 2.89 2.50 -3.57
C CYS A 97 3.41 1.75 -2.33
N THR A 98 3.27 2.36 -1.14
CA THR A 98 3.62 1.74 0.15
C THR A 98 2.38 1.19 0.84
N ASN A 99 2.57 0.14 1.65
CA ASN A 99 1.56 -0.27 2.63
C ASN A 99 2.10 0.03 4.04
N PRO A 100 1.57 1.05 4.74
CA PRO A 100 2.11 1.48 6.03
C PRO A 100 2.10 0.40 7.12
N GLU A 101 1.10 -0.48 7.12
CA GLU A 101 1.00 -1.58 8.11
C GLU A 101 2.12 -2.59 7.89
N VAL A 102 2.25 -3.09 6.65
CA VAL A 102 3.28 -4.07 6.28
C VAL A 102 4.67 -3.48 6.49
N GLN A 103 4.86 -2.21 6.12
CA GLN A 103 6.13 -1.53 6.28
C GLN A 103 6.48 -1.37 7.77
N GLN A 104 5.53 -0.95 8.61
CA GLN A 104 5.77 -0.83 10.04
C GLN A 104 6.14 -2.16 10.70
N ASP A 105 5.47 -3.26 10.30
CA ASP A 105 5.80 -4.60 10.79
C ASP A 105 7.22 -5.01 10.37
N PHE A 106 7.57 -4.76 9.10
CA PHE A 106 8.91 -5.03 8.59
C PHE A 106 9.98 -4.25 9.35
N LEU A 107 9.78 -2.94 9.53
CA LEU A 107 10.73 -2.03 10.19
C LEU A 107 11.04 -2.39 11.66
N LYS A 108 10.19 -3.19 12.30
CA LYS A 108 10.37 -3.68 13.69
C LYS A 108 10.81 -5.13 13.78
N SER A 109 11.03 -5.78 12.64
CA SER A 109 11.38 -7.21 12.56
C SER A 109 12.89 -7.46 12.44
N GLY A 110 13.69 -6.39 12.41
CA GLY A 110 15.13 -6.47 12.30
C GLY A 110 15.82 -6.93 13.60
N PRO A 111 17.06 -7.45 13.50
CA PRO A 111 17.81 -7.95 14.65
C PRO A 111 18.51 -6.84 15.46
N GLY A 112 18.45 -5.59 15.02
CA GLY A 112 19.08 -4.45 15.68
C GLY A 112 18.30 -3.95 16.91
N PRO A 113 18.83 -2.92 17.60
CA PRO A 113 18.13 -2.25 18.69
C PRO A 113 16.73 -1.82 18.26
N ASP A 114 15.75 -2.02 19.14
CA ASP A 114 14.33 -1.68 18.91
C ASP A 114 13.70 -2.31 17.65
N GLY A 115 14.28 -3.40 17.14
CA GLY A 115 13.80 -4.11 15.97
C GLY A 115 14.28 -3.52 14.63
N LEU A 116 15.27 -2.63 14.65
CA LEU A 116 15.81 -2.00 13.43
C LEU A 116 16.58 -2.98 12.55
N TRP A 117 16.51 -2.76 11.24
CA TRP A 117 17.42 -3.40 10.29
C TRP A 117 18.75 -2.68 10.24
N LEU A 118 19.81 -3.48 10.06
CA LEU A 118 21.18 -3.01 9.94
C LEU A 118 21.70 -3.36 8.56
N TYR A 119 22.42 -2.40 7.98
CA TYR A 119 22.97 -2.47 6.63
C TYR A 119 24.48 -2.29 6.71
N ALA A 120 25.21 -3.00 5.85
CA ALA A 120 26.63 -2.79 5.70
C ALA A 120 26.88 -2.04 4.38
N ILE A 121 27.61 -0.93 4.45
CA ILE A 121 28.05 -0.20 3.26
C ILE A 121 29.56 -0.31 3.12
N ASP A 122 30.03 -0.45 1.88
CA ASP A 122 31.45 -0.40 1.56
C ASP A 122 31.88 1.07 1.47
N VAL A 123 32.78 1.51 2.35
CA VAL A 123 33.36 2.86 2.30
C VAL A 123 34.40 3.01 1.20
N ASP A 124 35.03 1.91 0.81
CA ASP A 124 36.11 1.90 -0.17
C ASP A 124 35.58 1.27 -1.47
N TRP A 125 34.81 2.08 -2.21
CA TRP A 125 34.25 1.84 -3.55
C TRP A 125 35.24 1.29 -4.61
N THR A 126 36.51 1.12 -4.24
CA THR A 126 37.61 0.47 -5.00
C THR A 126 37.44 -1.03 -5.22
N HIS A 127 36.50 -1.69 -4.57
CA HIS A 127 36.19 -3.08 -4.83
C HIS A 127 35.30 -3.20 -6.08
N GLY A 128 35.94 -3.42 -7.24
CA GLY A 128 35.27 -3.60 -8.54
C GLY A 128 34.21 -4.71 -8.52
N ALA A 129 33.40 -4.78 -9.58
CA ALA A 129 32.20 -5.62 -9.73
C ALA A 129 32.35 -7.14 -9.42
N GLU A 130 33.56 -7.64 -9.23
CA GLU A 130 33.87 -9.03 -8.87
C GLU A 130 34.07 -9.26 -7.37
N SER A 131 34.16 -8.19 -6.58
CA SER A 131 34.26 -8.27 -5.12
C SER A 131 32.86 -8.27 -4.53
N HIS A 132 32.31 -9.46 -4.33
CA HIS A 132 31.27 -9.63 -3.33
C HIS A 132 31.88 -9.21 -1.99
N GLY A 133 31.47 -8.04 -1.48
CA GLY A 133 31.97 -7.41 -0.27
C GLY A 133 32.14 -8.43 0.83
N ASN A 134 33.40 -8.78 1.12
CA ASN A 134 33.70 -9.73 2.15
C ASN A 134 33.68 -8.98 3.47
N ILE A 135 32.71 -9.27 4.35
CA ILE A 135 32.64 -8.70 5.70
C ILE A 135 33.94 -8.87 6.49
N ASN A 136 34.76 -9.86 6.13
CA ASN A 136 36.03 -10.14 6.78
C ASN A 136 37.17 -9.21 6.32
N ASN A 137 36.96 -8.34 5.32
CA ASN A 137 37.99 -7.42 4.84
C ASN A 137 38.05 -6.11 5.66
N GLY A 138 37.20 -5.96 6.69
CA GLY A 138 37.30 -4.90 7.69
C GLY A 138 36.77 -3.51 7.28
N SER A 139 36.43 -3.30 6.01
CA SER A 139 36.03 -1.98 5.47
C SER A 139 34.51 -1.76 5.38
N MET A 140 33.67 -2.51 6.09
CA MET A 140 32.21 -2.28 6.04
C MET A 140 31.72 -1.50 7.26
N HIS A 141 31.03 -0.38 7.02
CA HIS A 141 30.33 0.35 8.08
C HIS A 141 28.91 -0.17 8.24
N ILE A 142 28.56 -0.54 9.47
CA ILE A 142 27.20 -0.94 9.84
C ILE A 142 26.40 0.30 10.21
N ILE A 143 25.32 0.53 9.47
CA ILE A 143 24.45 1.69 9.61
C ILE A 143 22.99 1.26 9.67
N ASP A 144 22.14 2.11 10.24
CA ASP A 144 20.68 1.94 10.18
C ASP A 144 20.09 2.61 8.93
N SER A 145 18.78 2.44 8.74
CA SER A 145 18.04 3.03 7.62
C SER A 145 18.08 4.58 7.60
N LYS A 146 18.06 5.23 8.77
CA LYS A 146 18.04 6.70 8.85
C LYS A 146 19.35 7.32 8.38
N GLU A 147 20.47 6.64 8.64
CA GLU A 147 21.76 7.02 8.10
C GLU A 147 21.89 6.61 6.63
N LEU A 148 21.48 5.39 6.28
CA LEU A 148 21.56 4.86 4.92
C LEU A 148 20.87 5.77 3.90
N VAL A 149 19.65 6.22 4.17
CA VAL A 149 18.85 7.04 3.24
C VAL A 149 19.57 8.31 2.80
N LYS A 150 20.40 8.89 3.65
CA LYS A 150 21.20 10.10 3.35
C LYS A 150 22.40 9.82 2.45
N LEU A 151 22.81 8.55 2.36
CA LEU A 151 23.97 8.09 1.59
C LEU A 151 23.56 7.47 0.26
N VAL A 152 22.30 7.05 0.11
CA VAL A 152 21.77 6.43 -1.12
C VAL A 152 22.01 7.35 -2.31
N LYS A 153 22.79 6.85 -3.26
CA LYS A 153 23.11 7.50 -4.52
C LYS A 153 23.52 6.46 -5.55
N PRO A 154 23.43 6.78 -6.85
CA PRO A 154 23.85 5.86 -7.90
C PRO A 154 25.28 5.33 -7.69
N GLY A 155 25.46 4.03 -7.81
CA GLY A 155 26.75 3.35 -7.62
C GLY A 155 27.09 2.98 -6.18
N LEU A 156 26.31 3.36 -5.18
CA LEU A 156 26.46 2.83 -3.82
C LEU A 156 26.01 1.36 -3.78
N THR A 157 26.85 0.50 -3.21
CA THR A 157 26.50 -0.89 -2.94
C THR A 157 26.16 -1.05 -1.46
N VAL A 158 24.97 -1.58 -1.19
CA VAL A 158 24.50 -1.83 0.17
C VAL A 158 24.27 -3.32 0.37
N TRP A 159 24.83 -3.83 1.47
CA TRP A 159 24.74 -5.22 1.88
C TRP A 159 23.74 -5.35 3.02
N HIS A 160 22.95 -6.42 2.97
CA HIS A 160 22.00 -6.77 4.01
C HIS A 160 22.11 -8.26 4.35
N SER A 161 21.64 -8.63 5.53
CA SER A 161 21.71 -10.03 6.00
C SER A 161 20.77 -10.94 5.21
N ASN A 162 21.01 -12.25 5.26
CA ASN A 162 20.07 -13.23 4.71
C ASN A 162 18.71 -13.18 5.44
N LEU A 163 18.73 -12.86 6.74
CA LEU A 163 17.51 -12.66 7.51
C LEU A 163 16.69 -11.50 6.93
N TRP A 164 17.33 -10.36 6.62
CA TRP A 164 16.67 -9.23 5.96
C TRP A 164 16.02 -9.68 4.65
N HIS A 165 16.76 -10.41 3.80
CA HIS A 165 16.27 -10.83 2.50
C HIS A 165 15.08 -11.79 2.60
N ILE A 166 15.13 -12.77 3.50
CA ILE A 166 14.03 -13.70 3.73
C ILE A 166 12.81 -12.96 4.31
N SER A 167 13.03 -12.05 5.26
CA SER A 167 11.95 -11.23 5.81
C SER A 167 11.32 -10.33 4.74
N HIS A 168 12.13 -9.67 3.90
CA HIS A 168 11.67 -8.89 2.76
C HIS A 168 10.71 -9.70 1.88
N CYS A 169 11.07 -10.95 1.54
CA CYS A 169 10.23 -11.83 0.73
C CYS A 169 8.85 -12.08 1.37
N LEU A 170 8.83 -12.38 2.68
CA LEU A 170 7.60 -12.70 3.41
C LEU A 170 6.69 -11.46 3.56
N TRP A 171 7.27 -10.31 3.89
CA TRP A 171 6.51 -9.06 4.04
C TRP A 171 6.03 -8.52 2.69
N TYR A 172 6.84 -8.65 1.64
CA TYR A 172 6.43 -8.29 0.29
C TYR A 172 5.24 -9.16 -0.17
N TRP A 173 5.22 -10.47 0.11
CA TRP A 173 4.03 -11.28 -0.13
C TRP A 173 2.80 -10.83 0.66
N LYS A 174 2.95 -10.38 1.91
CA LYS A 174 1.83 -9.76 2.67
C LYS A 174 1.33 -8.52 1.92
N LYS A 175 2.21 -7.64 1.46
CA LYS A 175 1.87 -6.46 0.63
C LYS A 175 1.09 -6.84 -0.64
N VAL A 176 1.57 -7.83 -1.39
CA VAL A 176 0.91 -8.33 -2.62
C VAL A 176 -0.47 -8.93 -2.34
N SER A 177 -0.64 -9.61 -1.20
CA SER A 177 -1.94 -10.16 -0.78
C SER A 177 -2.93 -9.04 -0.43
N LEU A 178 -2.46 -8.04 0.31
CA LEU A 178 -3.27 -6.92 0.80
C LEU A 178 -3.63 -5.91 -0.29
N SER A 179 -2.78 -5.72 -1.31
CA SER A 179 -3.00 -4.76 -2.40
C SER A 179 -4.32 -4.96 -3.15
N ARG A 180 -4.86 -6.18 -3.13
CA ARG A 180 -6.17 -6.54 -3.70
C ARG A 180 -7.35 -5.92 -2.95
N PHE A 181 -7.14 -5.50 -1.70
CA PHE A 181 -8.18 -5.03 -0.79
C PHE A 181 -8.02 -3.55 -0.42
N ASP A 182 -6.79 -3.06 -0.29
CA ASP A 182 -6.52 -1.72 0.22
C ASP A 182 -6.21 -0.67 -0.88
N GLY A 183 -6.01 -1.11 -2.12
CA GLY A 183 -5.70 -0.23 -3.25
C GLY A 183 -4.23 0.19 -3.36
N THR A 184 -3.33 -0.40 -2.57
CA THR A 184 -1.87 -0.18 -2.67
C THR A 184 -1.40 -0.48 -4.09
N LEU A 185 -0.67 0.47 -4.68
CA LEU A 185 -0.09 0.29 -6.01
C LEU A 185 1.16 -0.58 -5.92
N MET A 186 1.26 -1.57 -6.81
CA MET A 186 2.40 -2.49 -6.80
C MET A 186 3.54 -1.95 -7.67
N PRO A 187 4.78 -1.93 -7.16
CA PRO A 187 5.94 -1.48 -7.92
C PRO A 187 6.41 -2.49 -8.95
N MET A 188 5.80 -3.68 -9.03
CA MET A 188 6.09 -4.72 -10.02
C MET A 188 4.89 -5.02 -10.92
N ALA A 189 5.17 -5.12 -12.23
CA ALA A 189 4.24 -5.65 -13.21
C ALA A 189 3.97 -7.13 -12.94
N ARG A 190 2.83 -7.65 -13.42
CA ARG A 190 2.39 -9.03 -13.13
C ARG A 190 3.42 -10.11 -13.46
N ALA A 191 4.13 -10.00 -14.58
CA ALA A 191 5.12 -11.00 -14.98
C ALA A 191 6.33 -11.00 -14.05
N GLU A 192 6.84 -9.81 -13.71
CA GLU A 192 7.94 -9.64 -12.78
C GLU A 192 7.56 -10.08 -11.37
N GLU A 193 6.35 -9.74 -10.92
CA GLU A 193 5.78 -10.20 -9.66
C GLU A 193 5.74 -11.73 -9.56
N ALA A 194 5.36 -12.41 -10.64
CA ALA A 194 5.33 -13.87 -10.68
C ALA A 194 6.74 -14.49 -10.58
N GLU A 195 7.72 -13.93 -11.31
CA GLU A 195 9.12 -14.34 -11.24
C GLU A 195 9.72 -14.09 -9.85
N HIS A 196 9.44 -12.92 -9.27
CA HIS A 196 9.89 -12.56 -7.94
C HIS A 196 9.30 -13.51 -6.88
N SER A 197 8.00 -13.82 -6.98
CA SER A 197 7.35 -14.80 -6.10
C SER A 197 7.95 -16.20 -6.21
N TYR A 198 8.30 -16.64 -7.43
CA TYR A 198 9.01 -17.92 -7.63
C TYR A 198 10.40 -17.91 -6.99
N HIS A 199 11.17 -16.83 -7.17
CA HIS A 199 12.48 -16.64 -6.53
C HIS A 199 12.37 -16.72 -5.00
N CYS A 200 11.47 -15.92 -4.40
CA CYS A 200 11.22 -15.88 -2.96
C CYS A 200 10.87 -17.25 -2.39
N THR A 201 9.94 -17.96 -3.05
CA THR A 201 9.52 -19.31 -2.65
C THR A 201 10.72 -20.26 -2.58
N ARG A 202 11.54 -20.26 -3.62
CA ARG A 202 12.71 -21.13 -3.70
C ARG A 202 13.76 -20.75 -2.64
N MET A 203 13.99 -19.46 -2.41
CA MET A 203 14.93 -18.98 -1.39
C MET A 203 14.53 -19.42 0.02
N ILE A 204 13.25 -19.24 0.38
CA ILE A 204 12.72 -19.63 1.69
C ILE A 204 12.82 -21.16 1.88
N ILE A 205 12.42 -21.94 0.86
CA ILE A 205 12.52 -23.41 0.92
C ILE A 205 13.97 -23.86 1.12
N ASN A 206 14.92 -23.24 0.41
CA ASN A 206 16.34 -23.57 0.54
C ASN A 206 16.89 -23.24 1.93
N TYR A 207 16.47 -22.10 2.50
CA TYR A 207 16.80 -21.74 3.89
C TYR A 207 16.28 -22.76 4.89
N LEU A 208 15.00 -23.14 4.79
CA LEU A 208 14.41 -24.14 5.69
C LEU A 208 15.08 -25.51 5.57
N ARG A 209 15.54 -25.88 4.37
CA ARG A 209 16.28 -27.13 4.13
C ARG A 209 17.72 -27.12 4.65
N LYS A 210 18.23 -25.98 5.14
CA LYS A 210 19.64 -25.78 5.51
C LYS A 210 20.63 -26.09 4.37
N ASN A 211 20.15 -26.15 3.13
CA ASN A 211 20.97 -26.37 1.95
C ASN A 211 21.60 -25.03 1.54
N HIS A 212 22.80 -24.74 2.09
CA HIS A 212 23.72 -23.67 1.68
C HIS A 212 23.41 -22.20 2.04
N LEU A 213 22.90 -21.92 3.24
CA LEU A 213 22.91 -20.54 3.75
C LEU A 213 23.79 -20.46 5.00
N THR A 214 25.10 -20.37 4.76
CA THR A 214 25.99 -19.72 5.71
C THR A 214 25.46 -18.30 5.96
N ASP A 215 25.43 -17.84 7.21
CA ASP A 215 24.88 -16.56 7.71
C ASP A 215 25.55 -15.29 7.14
N GLN A 216 26.11 -15.36 5.94
CA GLN A 216 26.85 -14.29 5.31
C GLN A 216 25.92 -13.47 4.42
N TYR A 217 26.08 -12.15 4.50
CA TYR A 217 25.54 -11.11 3.63
C TYR A 217 25.76 -11.50 2.15
N LYS A 218 24.80 -12.20 1.53
CA LYS A 218 24.95 -12.74 0.16
C LYS A 218 24.23 -11.93 -0.90
N THR A 219 23.48 -10.91 -0.49
CA THR A 219 22.67 -10.10 -1.39
C THR A 219 22.96 -8.63 -1.18
N SER A 220 23.19 -7.96 -2.30
CA SER A 220 23.50 -6.54 -2.38
C SER A 220 22.56 -5.86 -3.36
N PHE A 221 22.13 -4.65 -3.04
CA PHE A 221 21.49 -3.76 -4.00
C PHE A 221 22.48 -2.68 -4.43
N SER A 222 22.44 -2.35 -5.71
CA SER A 222 23.17 -1.23 -6.29
C SER A 222 22.16 -0.23 -6.85
N PHE A 223 22.31 1.04 -6.49
CA PHE A 223 21.43 2.13 -6.92
C PHE A 223 21.85 2.75 -8.27
#